data_AF-A0A257NWY7-F1
#
_entry.id   AF-A0A257NWY7-F1
#
_cell.length_a   1.000
_cell.length_b   1.000
_cell.length_c   1.000
_cell.angle_alpha   90.00
_cell.angle_beta   90.00
_cell.angle_gamma   90.00
#
_symmetry.space_group_name_H-M   'P 1'
#
loop_
_entity.id
_entity.type
_entity.pdbx_description
1 polymer ?
#
loop_
_entity_poly.entity_id
_entity_poly.type
_entity_poly.pdbx_seq_one_letter_code
_entity_poly.pdbx_strand_id
1 'polypeptide(L)' 'MANIASAQKRIRQTIKRTARNKARKSRVHGAIRKIEEAVASGNKEAAAAAFKAGQPELQRAVTK' A
#
# COMPACT_ATOMS: atom_id res chain seq x y z
N MET A 1 28.08 -1.98 -11.96
CA MET A 1 28.30 -3.06 -10.95
C MET A 1 28.58 -2.41 -9.61
N ALA A 2 28.12 -2.99 -8.48
CA ALA A 2 28.47 -2.46 -7.17
C ALA A 2 29.88 -2.95 -6.79
N ASN A 3 30.87 -2.07 -6.92
CA ASN A 3 32.29 -2.41 -6.80
C ASN A 3 32.83 -2.34 -5.35
N ILE A 4 32.00 -1.92 -4.40
CA ILE A 4 32.34 -1.87 -2.97
C ILE A 4 31.35 -2.72 -2.16
N ALA A 5 31.83 -3.38 -1.10
CA ALA A 5 31.02 -4.31 -0.29
C ALA A 5 29.76 -3.63 0.30
N SER A 6 29.86 -2.35 0.67
CA SER A 6 28.74 -1.56 1.17
C SER A 6 27.65 -1.36 0.10
N ALA A 7 28.02 -1.13 -1.16
CA ALA A 7 27.08 -0.97 -2.26
C ALA A 7 26.35 -2.29 -2.58
N GLN A 8 27.06 -3.41 -2.58
CA GLN A 8 26.44 -4.74 -2.75
C GLN A 8 25.46 -5.05 -1.60
N LYS A 9 25.81 -4.68 -0.36
CA LYS A 9 24.88 -4.77 0.79
C LYS A 9 23.65 -3.88 0.59
N ARG A 10 23.81 -2.65 0.09
CA ARG A 10 22.69 -1.73 -0.16
C ARG A 10 21.74 -2.27 -1.23
N ILE A 11 22.23 -2.85 -2.32
CA ILE A 11 21.38 -3.50 -3.33
C ILE A 11 20.48 -4.57 -2.69
N ARG A 12 21.05 -5.46 -1.88
CA ARG A 12 20.28 -6.50 -1.17
C ARG A 12 19.21 -5.93 -0.24
N GLN A 13 19.53 -4.84 0.47
CA GLN A 13 18.57 -4.15 1.33
C GLN A 13 17.46 -3.46 0.54
N THR A 14 17.80 -2.82 -0.58
CA THR A 14 16.85 -2.14 -1.47
C THR A 14 15.81 -3.13 -1.99
N ILE A 15 16.20 -4.30 -2.47
CA ILE A 15 15.26 -5.32 -2.96
C ILE A 15 14.19 -5.64 -1.89
N LYS A 16 14.61 -5.91 -0.65
CA LYS A 16 13.70 -6.20 0.47
C LYS A 16 12.79 -5.01 0.83
N ARG A 17 13.31 -3.78 0.75
CA ARG A 17 12.52 -2.55 1.01
C ARG A 17 11.51 -2.30 -0.10
N THR A 18 11.93 -2.41 -1.36
CA THR A 18 11.08 -2.22 -2.53
C THR A 18 9.93 -3.20 -2.54
N ALA A 19 10.17 -4.49 -2.25
CA ALA A 19 9.09 -5.49 -2.19
C ALA A 19 8.03 -5.14 -1.13
N ARG A 20 8.45 -4.75 0.08
CA ARG A 20 7.54 -4.34 1.17
C ARG A 20 6.77 -3.07 0.81
N ASN A 21 7.43 -2.07 0.24
CA ASN A 21 6.80 -0.80 -0.14
C ASN A 21 5.81 -1.00 -1.29
N LYS A 22 6.14 -1.85 -2.27
CA LYS A 22 5.24 -2.21 -3.36
C LYS A 22 3.97 -2.89 -2.84
N ALA A 23 4.10 -3.82 -1.90
CA ALA A 23 2.94 -4.47 -1.27
C ALA A 23 2.07 -3.47 -0.50
N ARG A 24 2.66 -2.57 0.30
CA ARG A 24 1.92 -1.52 1.03
C ARG A 24 1.16 -0.60 0.07
N LYS A 25 1.84 -0.08 -0.96
CA LYS A 25 1.23 0.79 -1.97
C LYS A 25 0.08 0.08 -2.69
N SER A 26 0.25 -1.20 -3.05
CA SER A 26 -0.80 -1.98 -3.69
C SER A 26 -2.05 -2.16 -2.81
N ARG A 27 -1.88 -2.37 -1.49
CA ARG A 27 -3.01 -2.47 -0.54
C ARG A 27 -3.78 -1.17 -0.46
N VAL A 28 -3.08 -0.04 -0.34
CA VAL A 28 -3.69 1.30 -0.30
C VAL A 28 -4.49 1.57 -1.57
N HIS A 29 -3.89 1.35 -2.74
CA HIS A 29 -4.58 1.55 -4.02
C HIS A 29 -5.81 0.65 -4.17
N GLY A 30 -5.73 -0.61 -3.70
CA GLY A 30 -6.86 -1.52 -3.71
C GLY A 30 -7.98 -1.10 -2.76
N ALA A 31 -7.66 -0.56 -1.59
CA ALA A 31 -8.64 -0.03 -0.65
C ALA A 31 -9.35 1.21 -1.23
N ILE A 32 -8.60 2.14 -1.82
CA ILE A 32 -9.15 3.34 -2.47
C ILE A 32 -10.09 2.95 -3.61
N ARG A 33 -9.67 2.05 -4.51
CA ARG A 33 -10.52 1.58 -5.61
C ARG A 33 -11.85 1.01 -5.11
N LYS A 34 -11.84 0.17 -4.08
CA LYS A 34 -13.08 -0.41 -3.51
C LYS A 34 -14.01 0.65 -2.95
N ILE A 35 -13.46 1.70 -2.34
CA ILE A 35 -14.25 2.83 -1.83
C ILE A 35 -14.86 3.60 -3.00
N GLU A 36 -14.07 3.92 -4.03
CA GLU A 36 -14.53 4.63 -5.22
C GLU A 36 -15.63 3.86 -5.97
N GLU A 37 -15.45 2.55 -6.16
CA GLU A 37 -16.45 1.67 -6.79
C GLU A 37 -17.75 1.62 -5.97
N ALA A 38 -17.65 1.50 -4.64
CA ALA A 38 -18.82 1.51 -3.76
C ALA A 38 -19.56 2.86 -3.79
N VAL A 39 -18.83 3.98 -3.81
CA VAL A 39 -19.41 5.32 -3.95
C VAL A 39 -20.09 5.50 -5.31
N ALA A 40 -19.44 5.07 -6.40
CA ALA A 40 -19.99 5.15 -7.75
C ALA A 40 -21.29 4.33 -7.91
N SER A 41 -21.42 3.22 -7.16
CA SER A 41 -22.63 2.39 -7.16
C SER A 41 -23.85 3.02 -6.46
N GLY A 42 -23.67 4.13 -5.74
CA GLY A 42 -24.74 4.84 -5.04
C GLY A 42 -25.23 4.17 -3.75
N ASN A 43 -24.67 3.03 -3.35
CA ASN A 43 -25.02 2.35 -2.10
C ASN A 43 -24.24 2.93 -0.90
N LYS A 44 -24.93 3.69 -0.06
CA LYS A 44 -24.35 4.40 1.08
C LYS A 44 -23.84 3.44 2.16
N GLU A 45 -24.56 2.37 2.46
CA GLU A 45 -24.15 1.38 3.46
C GLU A 45 -22.87 0.66 3.02
N ALA A 46 -22.80 0.26 1.75
CA ALA A 46 -21.64 -0.40 1.16
C ALA A 46 -20.42 0.52 1.15
N ALA A 47 -20.60 1.81 0.79
CA ALA A 47 -19.53 2.79 0.82
C ALA A 47 -19.01 3.04 2.25
N ALA A 48 -19.90 3.14 3.24
CA ALA A 48 -19.50 3.29 4.64
C ALA A 48 -18.72 2.07 5.18
N ALA A 49 -19.16 0.86 4.82
CA ALA A 49 -18.46 -0.38 5.17
C ALA A 49 -17.07 -0.46 4.51
N ALA A 50 -16.98 -0.15 3.21
CA ALA A 50 -15.72 -0.11 2.47
C ALA A 50 -14.75 0.95 3.04
N PHE A 51 -15.26 2.13 3.41
CA PHE A 51 -14.48 3.20 4.03
C PHE A 51 -13.90 2.78 5.39
N LYS A 52 -14.73 2.17 6.24
CA LYS A 52 -14.30 1.67 7.56
C LYS A 52 -13.24 0.58 7.43
N ALA A 53 -13.37 -0.29 6.42
CA ALA A 53 -12.37 -1.32 6.13
C ALA A 53 -11.06 -0.75 5.55
N GLY A 54 -11.13 0.34 4.77
CA GLY A 54 -9.97 0.98 4.14
C GLY A 54 -9.15 1.90 5.06
N GLN A 55 -9.79 2.56 6.03
CA GLN A 55 -9.13 3.43 7.00
C GLN A 55 -7.87 2.85 7.67
N PRO A 56 -7.89 1.62 8.25
CA PRO A 56 -6.70 1.07 8.91
C PRO A 56 -5.54 0.80 7.94
N GLU A 57 -5.83 0.47 6.68
CA GLU A 57 -4.78 0.25 5.67
C GLU A 57 -4.07 1.56 5.28
N LEU A 58 -4.81 2.67 5.22
CA LEU A 58 -4.23 4.00 5.00
C LEU A 58 -3.32 4.41 6.17
N GLN A 59 -3.78 4.24 7.41
CA GLN A 59 -2.98 4.61 8.59
C GLN A 59 -1.73 3.73 8.75
N ARG A 60 -1.82 2.43 8.44
CA ARG A 60 -0.66 1.52 8.46
C ARG A 60 0.38 1.87 7.40
N ALA A 61 -0.02 2.46 6.28
CA ALA A 61 0.90 2.84 5.21
C ALA A 61 1.78 4.03 5.57
N VAL A 62 1.30 4.96 6.41
CA VAL A 62 2.02 6.18 6.81
C VAL A 62 2.99 5.94 7.97
N THR A 63 2.70 4.97 8.85
CA THR A 63 3.47 4.75 10.08
C THR A 63 4.74 3.90 9.91
N LYS A 64 5.03 3.36 8.71
CA LYS A 64 6.04 2.31 8.51
C LYS A 64 6.94 2.54 7.30
#